data_AF-A0AA37EJ62-F1
#
_entry.id   AF-A0AA37EJ62-F1
#
_cell.length_a   1.000
_cell.length_b   1.000
_cell.length_c   1.000
_cell.angle_alpha   90.00
_cell.angle_beta   90.00
_cell.angle_gamma   90.00
#
_symmetry.space_group_name_H-M   'P 1'
#
loop_
_entity.id
_entity.type
_entity.pdbx_description
1 polymer ?
#
loop_
_entity_poly.entity_id
_entity_poly.type
_entity_poly.pdbx_seq_one_letter_code
_entity_poly.pdbx_strand_id
1 'polypeptide(L)' 'GKPIGSDKEEGKVTFMDLLGLEGCSRAVRAHTEAAKAAVADWDTDGFLAALADSLAERNK' A
#
# COMPACT_ATOMS: atom_id res chain seq x y z
N GLY A 1 -11.70 -16.05 1.97
CA GLY A 1 -10.31 -15.57 2.07
C GLY A 1 -9.43 -16.37 1.14
N LYS A 2 -8.46 -15.73 0.47
CA LYS A 2 -7.44 -16.43 -0.32
C LYS A 2 -6.33 -16.96 0.60
N PRO A 3 -5.67 -18.09 0.26
CA PRO A 3 -4.53 -18.58 1.03
C PRO A 3 -3.40 -17.54 1.08
N ILE A 4 -2.69 -17.48 2.20
CA ILE A 4 -1.47 -16.67 2.35
C ILE A 4 -0.29 -17.55 1.97
N GLY A 5 0.67 -17.02 1.21
CA GLY A 5 1.92 -17.71 0.89
C GLY A 5 2.00 -18.32 -0.52
N SER A 6 0.93 -18.24 -1.32
CA SER A 6 0.92 -18.74 -2.70
C SER A 6 2.02 -18.10 -3.57
N ASP A 7 2.39 -16.85 -3.30
CA ASP A 7 3.44 -16.18 -4.08
C ASP A 7 4.81 -16.87 -3.92
N LYS A 8 5.11 -17.39 -2.72
CA LYS A 8 6.34 -18.14 -2.47
C LYS A 8 6.28 -19.53 -3.11
N GLU A 9 5.12 -20.20 -3.04
CA GLU A 9 4.90 -21.51 -3.66
C GLU A 9 4.99 -21.46 -5.19
N GLU A 10 4.55 -20.34 -5.78
CA GLU A 10 4.60 -20.09 -7.23
C GLU A 10 5.96 -19.52 -7.69
N GLY A 11 6.94 -19.39 -6.79
CA GLY A 11 8.28 -18.89 -7.11
C GLY A 11 8.32 -17.42 -7.55
N LYS A 12 7.33 -16.61 -7.16
CA LYS A 12 7.31 -15.17 -7.47
C LYS A 12 8.30 -14.42 -6.59
N VAL A 13 8.89 -13.38 -7.18
CA VAL A 13 9.63 -12.35 -6.44
C VAL A 13 8.69 -11.20 -6.17
N THR A 14 8.51 -10.85 -4.90
CA THR A 14 7.59 -9.81 -4.44
C THR A 14 8.36 -8.61 -3.86
N PHE A 15 7.66 -7.51 -3.60
CA PHE A 15 8.25 -6.38 -2.87
C PHE A 15 8.78 -6.77 -1.49
N MET A 16 8.13 -7.73 -0.81
CA MET A 16 8.61 -8.24 0.48
C MET A 16 9.99 -8.90 0.33
N ASP A 17 10.22 -9.64 -0.76
CA ASP A 17 11.52 -10.28 -1.01
C ASP A 17 12.62 -9.26 -1.33
N LEU A 18 12.27 -8.17 -2.01
CA LEU A 18 13.23 -7.14 -2.45
C LEU A 18 13.54 -6.10 -1.36
N LEU A 19 12.53 -5.70 -0.59
CA LEU A 19 12.59 -4.55 0.32
C LEU A 19 12.57 -4.96 1.81
N GLY A 20 12.13 -6.19 2.10
CA GLY A 20 11.82 -6.62 3.46
C GLY A 20 10.64 -5.87 4.08
N LEU A 21 10.27 -6.25 5.31
CA LEU A 21 9.11 -5.68 6.00
C LEU A 21 9.24 -4.16 6.19
N GLU A 22 10.37 -3.71 6.73
CA GLU A 22 10.64 -2.29 6.97
C GLU A 22 10.68 -1.47 5.68
N GLY A 23 11.26 -2.02 4.60
CA GLY A 23 11.30 -1.36 3.30
C GLY A 23 9.91 -1.24 2.68
N CYS A 24 9.10 -2.29 2.75
CA CYS A 24 7.70 -2.27 2.35
C CYS A 24 6.91 -1.23 3.15
N SER A 25 7.06 -1.17 4.48
CA SER A 25 6.39 -0.19 5.33
C SER A 25 6.73 1.25 4.93
N ARG A 26 8.01 1.53 4.62
CA ARG A 26 8.43 2.85 4.11
C ARG A 26 7.85 3.13 2.72
N ALA A 27 7.86 2.16 1.81
CA ALA A 27 7.32 2.31 0.47
C ALA A 27 5.81 2.59 0.49
N VAL A 28 5.05 1.86 1.32
CA VAL A 28 3.62 2.10 1.52
C VAL A 28 3.37 3.54 1.97
N ARG A 29 4.06 4.01 3.01
CA ARG A 29 3.92 5.40 3.48
C ARG A 29 4.25 6.42 2.38
N ALA A 30 5.36 6.23 1.67
CA ALA A 30 5.77 7.15 0.60
C ALA A 30 4.74 7.19 -0.55
N HIS A 31 4.19 6.04 -0.95
CA HIS A 31 3.17 5.98 -1.98
C HIS A 31 1.83 6.56 -1.52
N THR A 32 1.44 6.37 -0.26
CA THR A 32 0.23 6.98 0.32
C THR A 32 0.33 8.51 0.32
N GLU A 33 1.46 9.06 0.76
CA GLU A 33 1.66 10.52 0.73
C GLU A 33 1.70 11.08 -0.69
N ALA A 34 2.35 10.38 -1.62
CA ALA A 34 2.34 10.77 -3.04
C ALA A 34 0.93 10.73 -3.65
N ALA A 35 0.12 9.74 -3.30
CA ALA A 35 -1.27 9.64 -3.75
C ALA A 35 -2.12 10.82 -3.22
N LYS A 36 -1.99 11.15 -1.93
CA LYS A 36 -2.68 12.29 -1.30
C LYS A 36 -2.30 13.60 -1.96
N ALA A 37 -1.01 13.82 -2.19
CA ALA A 37 -0.53 15.02 -2.90
C ALA A 37 -1.07 15.11 -4.33
N ALA A 38 -1.17 13.98 -5.05
CA ALA A 38 -1.65 13.96 -6.42
C ALA A 38 -3.14 14.29 -6.56
N VAL A 39 -3.96 14.06 -5.52
CA VAL A 39 -5.41 14.29 -5.56
C VAL A 39 -5.86 15.55 -4.82
N ALA A 40 -4.94 16.27 -4.18
CA ALA A 40 -5.24 17.36 -3.25
C ALA A 40 -6.19 18.43 -3.83
N ASP A 41 -6.03 18.76 -5.12
CA ASP A 41 -6.85 19.79 -5.78
C ASP A 41 -8.31 19.35 -6.05
N TRP A 42 -8.60 18.05 -6.00
CA TRP A 42 -9.93 17.49 -6.23
C TRP A 42 -10.58 16.90 -4.97
N ASP A 43 -9.81 16.76 -3.89
CA ASP A 43 -10.23 16.10 -2.66
C ASP A 43 -10.82 17.06 -1.62
N THR A 44 -11.74 17.93 -2.06
CA THR A 44 -12.36 18.97 -1.22
C THR A 44 -12.95 18.40 0.08
N ASP A 45 -13.57 17.22 0.00
CA ASP A 45 -14.23 16.56 1.13
C ASP A 45 -13.30 15.56 1.86
N GLY A 46 -12.05 15.40 1.43
CA GLY A 46 -11.05 14.53 2.06
C GLY A 46 -11.26 13.02 1.86
N PHE A 47 -12.22 12.62 1.03
CA PHE A 47 -12.55 11.21 0.79
C PHE A 47 -11.39 10.44 0.16
N LEU A 48 -10.71 11.02 -0.83
CA LEU A 48 -9.64 10.34 -1.56
C LEU A 48 -8.39 10.17 -0.68
N ALA A 49 -8.07 11.16 0.16
CA ALA A 49 -7.01 11.05 1.14
C ALA A 49 -7.33 10.00 2.21
N ALA A 50 -8.57 10.00 2.73
CA ALA A 50 -9.01 8.98 3.69
C ALA A 50 -8.99 7.57 3.10
N LEU A 51 -9.37 7.42 1.81
CA LEU A 51 -9.27 6.17 1.10
C LEU A 51 -7.82 5.71 0.97
N ALA A 52 -6.89 6.60 0.61
CA ALA A 52 -5.46 6.30 0.51
C ALA A 52 -4.87 5.82 1.85
N ASP A 53 -5.23 6.50 2.95
CA ASP A 53 -4.83 6.09 4.30
C ASP A 53 -5.43 4.71 4.66
N SER A 54 -6.71 4.49 4.36
CA SER A 54 -7.37 3.20 4.62
C SER A 54 -6.71 2.03 3.89
N LEU A 55 -6.24 2.23 2.64
CA LEU A 55 -5.58 1.19 1.86
C LEU A 55 -4.21 0.83 2.44
N ALA A 56 -3.54 1.78 3.08
CA ALA A 56 -2.24 1.60 3.72
C ALA A 56 -2.33 0.78 5.02
N GLU A 57 -3.41 0.97 5.79
CA GLU A 57 -3.60 0.36 7.11
C GLU A 57 -4.52 -0.86 7.13
N ARG A 58 -5.12 -1.20 5.98
CA ARG A 58 -6.17 -2.21 5.89
C ARG A 58 -5.74 -3.57 6.45
N ASN A 59 -6.29 -3.94 7.59
CA ASN A 59 -6.37 -5.34 8.00
C ASN A 59 -7.53 -6.03 7.28
N LYS A 60 -7.34 -7.32 6.97
CA LYS A 60 -8.26 -8.15 6.18
C LYS A 60 -9.72 -8.09 6.65
#